data_AF-A0A9Q0Q1L9-F1
#
_entry.id   AF-A0A9Q0Q1L9-F1
#
_cell.length_a   1.000
_cell.length_b   1.000
_cell.length_c   1.000
_cell.angle_alpha   90.00
_cell.angle_beta   90.00
_cell.angle_gamma   90.00
#
_symmetry.space_group_name_H-M   'P 1'
#
loop_
_entity.id
_entity.type
_entity.pdbx_description
1 polymer ?
#
loop_
_entity_poly.entity_id
_entity_poly.type
_entity_poly.pdbx_seq_one_letter_code
_entity_poly.pdbx_strand_id
1 'polypeptide(L)'
;MLDPKDTCRTPIPNSGTEETCHDLAGDLSLSWILIDPTRLRSMNLSSHKPVSVQRHWLSGEVHARFATVLAAGERGSASECVQCGIVVTCGGGGQGGEMDVRGVSLQVEDMDGVFLDGEGSLGIFSAGFEGKKGMSGRREIEGRKRYEMFLGRKRERKERKLKKEGTLDMLCVSFGVMVFFSLGLFLWLR
;
A
#
# COMPACT_ATOMS: atom_id res chain seq x y z
N MET A 1 22.07 -8.40 -0.52
CA MET A 1 22.42 -7.87 -1.86
C MET A 1 22.22 -9.02 -2.84
N LEU A 2 21.53 -8.78 -3.95
CA LEU A 2 21.36 -9.80 -5.01
C LEU A 2 22.69 -9.99 -5.75
N ASP A 3 23.01 -11.21 -6.14
CA ASP A 3 24.23 -11.53 -6.89
C ASP A 3 24.12 -10.91 -8.30
N PRO A 4 25.19 -10.33 -8.86
CA PRO A 4 25.19 -9.80 -10.23
C PRO A 4 24.66 -10.77 -11.30
N LYS A 5 24.78 -12.09 -11.07
CA LYS A 5 24.23 -13.12 -11.97
C LYS A 5 22.71 -13.25 -11.95
N ASP A 6 22.05 -12.78 -10.88
CA ASP A 6 20.60 -12.84 -10.69
C ASP A 6 19.90 -11.54 -11.14
N THR A 7 20.67 -10.54 -11.58
CA THR A 7 20.17 -9.25 -12.08
C THR A 7 20.35 -9.11 -13.58
N CYS A 8 19.25 -9.07 -14.32
CA CYS A 8 19.24 -8.63 -15.71
C CYS A 8 19.05 -7.11 -15.75
N ARG A 9 19.98 -6.38 -16.39
CA ARG A 9 19.75 -4.96 -16.71
C ARG A 9 18.55 -4.86 -17.63
N THR A 10 17.62 -3.98 -17.26
CA THR A 10 16.37 -3.77 -17.98
C THR A 10 16.28 -2.28 -18.23
N PRO A 11 16.96 -1.80 -19.29
CA PRO A 11 16.98 -0.39 -19.60
C PRO A 11 15.57 0.10 -19.93
N ILE A 12 15.18 1.14 -19.22
CA ILE A 12 13.91 1.85 -19.37
C ILE A 12 14.25 3.26 -19.86
N PRO A 13 13.64 3.73 -20.96
CA PRO A 13 13.80 5.11 -21.41
C PRO A 13 13.36 6.09 -20.31
N ASN A 14 14.19 7.06 -19.95
CA ASN A 14 13.87 8.05 -18.92
C ASN A 14 14.00 9.48 -19.47
N SER A 15 12.86 10.11 -19.76
CA SER A 15 12.77 11.52 -20.19
C SER A 15 12.86 12.50 -19.02
N GLY A 16 12.89 12.02 -17.77
CA GLY A 16 13.05 12.84 -16.57
C GLY A 16 11.80 13.63 -16.15
N THR A 17 10.67 13.46 -16.83
CA THR A 17 9.41 14.21 -16.64
C THR A 17 8.26 13.32 -16.13
N GLU A 18 7.12 13.92 -15.79
CA GLU A 18 5.86 13.21 -15.45
C GLU A 18 5.40 12.26 -16.58
N GLU A 19 5.74 12.57 -17.83
CA GLU A 19 5.48 11.75 -19.01
C GLU A 19 6.13 10.36 -18.89
N THR A 20 7.35 10.29 -18.32
CA THR A 20 8.02 9.01 -18.05
C THR A 20 7.21 8.12 -17.11
N CYS A 21 6.51 8.69 -16.12
CA CYS A 21 5.70 7.91 -15.17
C CYS A 21 4.43 7.37 -15.82
N HIS A 22 3.84 8.15 -16.74
CA HIS A 22 2.65 7.75 -17.49
C HIS A 22 2.98 6.62 -18.49
N ASP A 23 4.08 6.75 -19.23
CA ASP A 23 4.54 5.74 -20.19
C ASP A 23 4.91 4.43 -19.48
N LEU A 24 5.61 4.52 -18.34
CA LEU A 24 5.96 3.37 -17.52
C LEU A 24 4.74 2.63 -16.97
N ALA A 25 3.65 3.36 -16.67
CA ALA A 25 2.39 2.75 -16.28
C ALA A 25 1.73 1.95 -17.42
N GLY A 26 1.90 2.41 -18.66
CA GLY A 26 1.40 1.77 -19.88
C GLY A 26 2.15 0.50 -20.25
N ASP A 27 3.47 0.50 -20.09
CA ASP A 27 4.35 -0.54 -20.68
C ASP A 27 4.76 -1.65 -19.71
N LEU A 28 4.76 -1.39 -18.40
CA LEU A 28 5.10 -2.42 -17.43
C LEU A 28 3.98 -3.45 -17.26
N SER A 29 4.39 -4.71 -17.20
CA SER A 29 3.53 -5.81 -16.75
C SER A 29 4.29 -6.68 -15.74
N LEU A 30 3.56 -7.26 -14.80
CA LEU A 30 4.14 -8.10 -13.75
C LEU A 30 3.28 -9.34 -13.52
N SER A 31 3.94 -10.50 -13.43
CA SER A 31 3.37 -11.73 -12.90
C SER A 31 4.12 -12.12 -11.64
N TRP A 32 3.44 -12.13 -10.49
CA TRP A 32 4.06 -12.50 -9.22
C TRP A 32 3.26 -13.62 -8.56
N ILE A 33 3.87 -14.81 -8.48
CA ILE A 33 3.22 -16.00 -7.96
C ILE A 33 3.90 -16.38 -6.64
N LEU A 34 3.11 -16.42 -5.57
CA LEU A 34 3.52 -17.00 -4.31
C LEU A 34 3.17 -18.49 -4.32
N ILE A 35 4.12 -19.34 -3.95
CA ILE A 35 3.97 -20.79 -3.93
C ILE A 35 4.12 -21.27 -2.48
N ASP A 36 3.13 -22.00 -1.99
CA ASP A 36 3.22 -22.78 -0.76
C ASP A 36 3.50 -24.25 -1.14
N PRO A 37 4.76 -24.71 -1.01
CA PRO A 37 5.12 -26.07 -1.38
C PRO A 37 4.55 -27.11 -0.41
N THR A 38 4.32 -26.73 0.85
CA THR A 38 3.82 -27.64 1.89
C THR A 38 2.36 -28.00 1.63
N ARG A 39 1.56 -27.01 1.21
CA ARG A 39 0.14 -27.20 0.89
C ARG A 39 -0.12 -27.46 -0.60
N LEU A 40 0.93 -27.47 -1.43
CA LEU A 40 0.86 -27.60 -2.89
C LEU A 40 -0.10 -26.59 -3.54
N ARG A 41 -0.05 -25.34 -3.08
CA ARG A 41 -0.90 -24.25 -3.58
C ARG A 41 -0.08 -23.09 -4.11
N SER A 42 -0.68 -22.32 -5.00
CA SER A 42 -0.11 -21.08 -5.50
C SER A 42 -1.16 -19.99 -5.61
N MET A 43 -0.75 -18.74 -5.41
CA MET A 43 -1.58 -17.57 -5.61
C MET A 43 -0.84 -16.54 -6.44
N ASN A 44 -1.57 -15.87 -7.33
CA ASN A 44 -1.03 -14.73 -8.06
C ASN A 44 -1.39 -13.45 -7.29
N LEU A 45 -0.37 -12.67 -6.93
CA LEU A 45 -0.47 -11.41 -6.20
C LEU A 45 -0.36 -10.18 -7.12
N SER A 46 -0.07 -10.35 -8.41
CA SER A 46 0.06 -9.24 -9.34
C SER A 46 -1.29 -8.84 -9.96
N SER A 47 -1.46 -7.54 -10.16
CA SER A 47 -2.58 -6.93 -10.89
C SER A 47 -2.40 -6.90 -12.41
N HIS A 48 -1.38 -7.59 -12.94
CA HIS A 48 -0.90 -7.53 -14.33
C HIS A 48 -0.36 -6.16 -14.75
N LYS A 49 -1.10 -5.06 -14.53
CA LYS A 49 -0.69 -3.67 -14.72
C LYS A 49 -0.47 -2.94 -13.40
N PRO A 50 0.40 -1.90 -13.36
CA PRO A 50 0.61 -1.12 -12.15
C PRO A 50 -0.66 -0.36 -11.78
N VAL A 51 -0.99 -0.34 -10.49
CA VAL A 51 -2.12 0.43 -9.93
C VAL A 51 -1.71 1.85 -9.55
N SER A 52 -0.42 2.09 -9.37
CA SER A 52 0.14 3.44 -9.16
C SER A 52 1.60 3.45 -9.57
N VAL A 53 2.03 4.52 -10.24
CA VAL A 53 3.43 4.82 -10.52
C VAL A 53 3.74 6.16 -9.88
N GLN A 54 4.75 6.20 -9.02
CA GLN A 54 5.11 7.41 -8.27
C GLN A 54 6.61 7.61 -8.29
N ARG A 55 7.04 8.84 -8.55
CA ARG A 55 8.43 9.23 -8.40
C ARG A 55 8.68 9.68 -6.97
N HIS A 56 9.69 9.08 -6.35
CA HIS A 56 10.16 9.48 -5.04
C HIS A 56 10.87 10.84 -5.15
N TRP A 57 10.33 11.84 -4.47
CA TRP A 57 10.77 13.24 -4.59
C TRP A 57 12.23 13.47 -4.20
N LEU A 58 12.75 12.71 -3.23
CA LEU A 58 14.12 12.88 -2.72
C LEU A 58 15.16 12.10 -3.53
N SER A 59 14.89 10.82 -3.83
CA SER A 59 15.84 9.95 -4.54
C SER A 59 15.72 10.01 -6.06
N GLY A 60 14.59 10.53 -6.56
CA GLY A 60 14.28 10.54 -7.99
C GLY A 60 13.93 9.17 -8.57
N GLU A 61 13.94 8.10 -7.75
CA GLU A 61 13.57 6.75 -8.13
C GLU A 61 12.07 6.67 -8.43
N VAL A 62 11.68 5.83 -9.38
CA VAL A 62 10.27 5.58 -9.69
C VAL A 62 9.86 4.26 -9.08
N HIS A 63 8.73 4.28 -8.38
CA HIS A 63 8.10 3.13 -7.77
C HIS A 63 6.84 2.79 -8.55
N ALA A 64 6.87 1.67 -9.26
CA ALA A 64 5.69 1.08 -9.89
C ALA A 64 5.09 0.04 -8.94
N ARG A 65 3.87 0.29 -8.46
CA ARG A 65 3.16 -0.59 -7.52
C ARG A 65 2.10 -1.39 -8.27
N PHE A 66 2.13 -2.70 -8.08
CA PHE A 66 1.11 -3.66 -8.46
C PHE A 66 0.42 -4.11 -7.18
N ALA A 67 -0.90 -4.28 -7.18
CA ALA A 67 -1.59 -4.61 -5.93
C ALA A 67 -2.76 -5.57 -6.11
N THR A 68 -2.85 -6.53 -5.19
CA THR A 68 -4.02 -7.38 -5.00
C THR A 68 -4.60 -7.16 -3.62
N VAL A 69 -5.93 -7.08 -3.51
CA VAL A 69 -6.62 -6.95 -2.23
C VAL A 69 -7.16 -8.32 -1.82
N LEU A 70 -6.77 -8.76 -0.63
CA LEU A 70 -7.25 -9.98 0.02
C LEU A 70 -8.19 -9.62 1.16
N ALA A 71 -9.24 -10.42 1.36
CA ALA A 71 -10.09 -10.36 2.54
C ALA A 71 -9.66 -11.48 3.48
N ALA A 72 -9.26 -11.15 4.70
CA ALA A 72 -8.63 -12.13 5.60
C ALA A 72 -8.94 -11.89 7.08
N GLY A 73 -9.08 -10.63 7.53
CA GLY A 73 -9.37 -10.31 8.92
C GLY A 73 -10.86 -10.18 9.25
N GLU A 74 -11.14 -9.94 10.52
CA GLU A 74 -12.50 -9.73 11.03
C GLU A 74 -13.15 -8.47 10.46
N ARG A 75 -14.47 -8.52 10.26
CA ARG A 75 -15.25 -7.38 9.75
C ARG A 75 -15.13 -6.18 10.70
N GLY A 76 -14.77 -5.02 10.16
CA GLY A 76 -14.54 -3.78 10.91
C GLY A 76 -13.13 -3.61 11.47
N SER A 77 -12.30 -4.65 11.44
CA SER A 77 -10.89 -4.57 11.82
C SER A 77 -10.03 -3.86 10.75
N ALA A 78 -8.81 -3.47 11.11
CA ALA A 78 -7.85 -2.94 10.13
C ALA A 78 -7.43 -4.00 9.10
N SER A 79 -7.42 -5.26 9.52
CA SER A 79 -7.09 -6.44 8.72
C SER A 79 -8.24 -6.99 7.87
N GLU A 80 -9.45 -6.42 7.94
CA GLU A 80 -10.62 -6.89 7.16
C GLU A 80 -10.26 -7.05 5.68
N CYS A 81 -9.54 -6.06 5.15
CA CYS A 81 -8.94 -6.11 3.83
C CYS A 81 -7.46 -5.78 3.96
N VAL A 82 -6.64 -6.53 3.24
CA VAL A 82 -5.19 -6.33 3.21
C VAL A 82 -4.75 -6.20 1.76
N GLN A 83 -3.97 -5.17 1.49
CA GLN A 83 -3.33 -4.95 0.21
C GLN A 83 -1.99 -5.67 0.18
N CYS A 84 -1.85 -6.62 -0.74
CA CYS A 84 -0.56 -7.20 -1.12
C CYS A 84 -0.02 -6.39 -2.31
N GLY A 85 0.92 -5.50 -2.04
CA GLY A 85 1.57 -4.65 -3.02
C GLY A 85 2.93 -5.20 -3.44
N ILE A 86 3.16 -5.43 -4.73
CA ILE A 86 4.52 -5.59 -5.27
C ILE A 86 5.00 -4.23 -5.75
N VAL A 87 6.10 -3.73 -5.19
CA VAL A 87 6.71 -2.46 -5.58
C VAL A 87 7.99 -2.74 -6.35
N VAL A 88 7.98 -2.39 -7.64
CA VAL A 88 9.16 -2.38 -8.50
C VAL A 88 9.81 -1.01 -8.36
N THR A 89 11.04 -0.99 -7.88
CA THR A 89 11.85 0.22 -7.77
C THR A 89 12.79 0.28 -8.96
N CYS A 90 12.68 1.35 -9.74
CA CYS A 90 13.61 1.61 -10.82
C CYS A 90 14.23 3.00 -10.68
N GLY A 91 15.52 3.10 -11.01
CA GLY A 91 16.32 4.29 -10.78
C GLY A 91 17.48 4.41 -11.77
N GLY A 92 17.98 5.62 -11.97
CA GLY A 92 19.04 5.91 -12.94
C GLY A 92 20.40 5.36 -12.53
N GLY A 93 21.13 4.80 -13.48
CA GLY A 93 22.45 4.22 -13.30
C GLY A 93 23.36 4.48 -14.49
N GLY A 94 23.75 5.74 -14.70
CA GLY A 94 24.76 6.11 -15.70
C GLY A 94 24.38 7.32 -16.55
N GLN A 95 25.39 8.05 -17.02
CA GLN A 95 25.26 9.14 -18.00
C GLN A 95 24.53 8.61 -19.24
N GLY A 96 23.27 9.00 -19.44
CA GLY A 96 22.51 8.54 -20.61
C GLY A 96 20.99 8.66 -20.53
N GLY A 97 20.41 8.96 -19.36
CA GLY A 97 18.95 9.05 -19.25
C GLY A 97 18.26 7.67 -19.37
N GLU A 98 18.96 6.60 -19.03
CA GLU A 98 18.41 5.24 -18.94
C GLU A 98 18.18 4.88 -17.46
N MET A 99 17.09 4.18 -17.20
CA MET A 99 16.66 3.76 -15.87
C MET A 99 16.63 2.24 -15.79
N ASP A 100 17.15 1.66 -14.71
CA ASP A 100 17.19 0.21 -14.50
C ASP A 100 16.29 -0.20 -13.34
N VAL A 101 15.76 -1.42 -13.39
CA VAL A 101 15.11 -2.05 -12.23
C VAL A 101 16.16 -2.36 -11.17
N ARG A 102 16.05 -1.71 -10.02
CA ARG A 102 16.97 -1.87 -8.88
C ARG A 102 16.51 -2.95 -7.89
N GLY A 103 15.21 -3.19 -7.84
CA GLY A 103 14.67 -4.18 -6.94
C GLY A 103 13.17 -4.32 -7.06
N VAL A 104 12.68 -5.41 -6.49
CA VAL A 104 11.26 -5.70 -6.35
C VAL A 104 11.01 -6.10 -4.90
N SER A 105 10.01 -5.49 -4.27
CA SER A 105 9.64 -5.78 -2.88
C SER A 105 8.17 -6.14 -2.78
N LEU A 106 7.86 -7.13 -1.93
CA LEU A 106 6.48 -7.44 -1.54
C LEU A 106 6.17 -6.73 -0.23
N GLN A 107 5.08 -5.97 -0.22
CA GLN A 107 4.59 -5.20 0.91
C GLN A 107 3.16 -5.63 1.21
N VAL A 108 2.89 -5.97 2.46
CA VAL A 108 1.56 -6.36 2.92
C VAL A 108 1.06 -5.27 3.85
N GLU A 109 0.03 -4.54 3.44
CA GLU A 109 -0.43 -3.31 4.10
C GLU A 109 -1.92 -3.43 4.47
N ASP A 110 -2.26 -3.10 5.71
CA ASP A 110 -3.64 -3.12 6.19
C ASP A 110 -4.42 -1.82 5.83
N MET A 111 -5.69 -1.76 6.24
CA MET A 111 -6.53 -0.58 6.01
C MET A 111 -6.10 0.66 6.80
N ASP A 112 -5.32 0.50 7.88
CA ASP A 112 -4.79 1.62 8.66
C ASP A 112 -3.46 2.14 8.09
N GLY A 113 -2.86 1.41 7.14
CA GLY A 113 -1.59 1.75 6.50
C GLY A 113 -0.37 1.19 7.24
N VAL A 114 -0.60 0.19 8.10
CA VAL A 114 0.46 -0.53 8.80
C VAL A 114 0.95 -1.66 7.90
N PHE A 115 2.26 -1.74 7.71
CA PHE A 115 2.89 -2.89 7.06
C PHE A 115 2.94 -4.05 8.05
N LEU A 116 2.42 -5.20 7.63
CA LEU A 116 2.45 -6.41 8.44
C LEU A 116 3.86 -6.99 8.48
N ASP A 117 4.21 -7.59 9.61
CA ASP A 117 5.42 -8.37 9.76
C ASP A 117 5.30 -9.74 9.06
N GLY A 118 6.33 -10.57 9.18
CA GLY A 118 6.38 -11.88 8.52
C GLY A 118 5.26 -12.81 8.97
N GLU A 119 4.99 -12.86 10.28
CA GLU A 119 3.93 -13.71 10.84
C GLU A 119 2.54 -13.24 10.41
N GLY A 120 2.26 -11.94 10.56
CA GLY A 120 1.00 -11.35 10.12
C GLY A 120 0.77 -11.57 8.63
N SER A 121 1.80 -11.34 7.80
CA SER A 121 1.73 -11.55 6.35
C SER A 121 1.43 -13.01 5.98
N LEU A 122 2.08 -13.98 6.63
CA LEU A 122 1.85 -15.40 6.39
C LEU A 122 0.44 -15.84 6.78
N GLY A 123 -0.12 -15.29 7.86
CA GLY A 123 -1.52 -15.51 8.24
C GLY A 123 -2.49 -15.09 7.13
N ILE A 124 -2.27 -13.91 6.53
CA ILE A 124 -3.05 -13.42 5.39
C ILE A 124 -2.92 -14.34 4.18
N PHE A 125 -1.70 -14.79 3.87
CA PHE A 125 -1.49 -15.70 2.74
C PHE A 125 -2.13 -17.06 2.96
N SER A 126 -2.07 -17.62 4.17
CA SER A 126 -2.75 -18.89 4.50
C SER A 126 -4.25 -18.79 4.21
N ALA A 127 -4.91 -17.73 4.69
CA ALA A 127 -6.33 -17.48 4.39
C ALA A 127 -6.57 -17.27 2.88
N GLY A 128 -5.69 -16.55 2.21
CA GLY A 128 -5.75 -16.32 0.76
C GLY A 128 -5.61 -17.60 -0.08
N PHE A 129 -4.76 -18.54 0.34
CA PHE A 129 -4.59 -19.84 -0.31
C PHE A 129 -5.82 -20.73 -0.17
N GLU A 130 -6.62 -20.55 0.88
CA GLU A 130 -7.83 -21.32 1.15
C GLU A 130 -9.06 -20.84 0.34
N GLY A 131 -9.01 -19.60 -0.18
CA GLY A 131 -10.07 -18.99 -0.97
C GLY A 131 -10.31 -19.64 -2.35
N LYS A 132 -11.53 -19.45 -2.89
CA LYS A 132 -11.89 -19.95 -4.24
C LYS A 132 -11.10 -19.22 -5.33
N LYS A 133 -10.58 -19.98 -6.30
CA LYS A 133 -9.86 -19.47 -7.49
C LYS A 133 -10.78 -18.57 -8.31
N GLY A 134 -10.46 -17.28 -8.42
CA GLY A 134 -11.23 -16.32 -9.21
C GLY A 134 -11.21 -16.65 -10.72
N MET A 135 -12.33 -16.45 -11.41
CA MET A 135 -12.50 -16.71 -12.84
C MET A 135 -11.57 -15.81 -13.67
N SER A 136 -10.79 -16.42 -14.57
CA SER A 136 -9.63 -15.83 -15.24
C SER A 136 -9.91 -14.68 -16.22
N GLY A 137 -11.15 -14.46 -16.64
CA GLY A 137 -11.45 -13.59 -17.80
C GLY A 137 -11.52 -12.09 -17.55
N ARG A 138 -11.65 -11.62 -16.29
CA ARG A 138 -11.88 -10.19 -15.96
C ARG A 138 -11.00 -9.64 -14.82
N ARG A 139 -9.92 -10.35 -14.52
CA ARG A 139 -9.12 -10.22 -13.29
C ARG A 139 -8.46 -8.84 -13.13
N GLU A 140 -8.08 -8.19 -14.23
CA GLU A 140 -7.44 -6.88 -14.21
C GLU A 140 -8.43 -5.76 -13.85
N ILE A 141 -9.57 -5.68 -14.55
CA ILE A 141 -10.63 -4.69 -14.27
C ILE A 141 -11.18 -4.91 -12.86
N GLU A 142 -11.40 -6.17 -12.49
CA GLU A 142 -11.90 -6.52 -11.16
C GLU A 142 -10.87 -6.23 -10.06
N GLY A 143 -9.59 -6.51 -10.31
CA GLY A 143 -8.49 -6.20 -9.41
C GLY A 143 -8.33 -4.71 -9.16
N ARG A 144 -8.33 -3.89 -10.23
CA ARG A 144 -8.28 -2.43 -10.11
C ARG A 144 -9.48 -1.87 -9.36
N LYS A 145 -10.69 -2.35 -9.68
CA LYS A 145 -11.91 -1.95 -8.96
C LYS A 145 -11.85 -2.30 -7.47
N ARG A 146 -11.34 -3.50 -7.12
CA ARG A 146 -11.14 -3.90 -5.72
C ARG A 146 -10.11 -3.01 -5.02
N TYR A 147 -9.04 -2.64 -5.70
CA TYR A 147 -8.04 -1.72 -5.18
C TYR A 147 -8.61 -0.32 -4.93
N GLU A 148 -9.37 0.24 -5.87
CA GLU A 148 -10.07 1.53 -5.70
C GLU A 148 -11.06 1.49 -4.54
N MET A 149 -11.84 0.41 -4.40
CA MET A 149 -12.72 0.21 -3.24
C MET A 149 -11.94 0.15 -1.93
N PHE A 150 -10.79 -0.53 -1.91
CA PHE A 150 -9.93 -0.58 -0.73
C PHE A 150 -9.41 0.82 -0.35
N LEU A 151 -8.97 1.62 -1.32
CA LEU A 151 -8.56 3.01 -1.09
C LEU A 151 -9.71 3.87 -0.56
N GLY A 152 -10.92 3.68 -1.09
CA GLY A 152 -12.14 4.34 -0.59
C GLY A 152 -12.41 4.00 0.88
N ARG A 153 -12.40 2.71 1.23
CA ARG A 153 -12.58 2.27 2.63
C ARG A 153 -11.50 2.80 3.56
N LYS A 154 -10.25 2.82 3.11
CA LYS A 154 -9.11 3.40 3.85
C LYS A 154 -9.32 4.89 4.12
N ARG A 155 -9.78 5.66 3.13
CA ARG A 155 -10.13 7.06 3.29
C ARG A 155 -11.28 7.25 4.29
N GLU A 156 -12.38 6.52 4.13
CA GLU A 156 -13.52 6.59 5.05
C GLU A 156 -13.10 6.28 6.50
N ARG A 157 -12.25 5.26 6.69
CA ARG A 157 -11.76 4.90 8.02
C ARG A 157 -10.90 5.99 8.64
N LYS A 158 -10.00 6.60 7.84
CA LYS A 158 -9.20 7.76 8.27
C LYS A 158 -10.09 8.94 8.65
N GLU A 159 -11.09 9.27 7.84
CA GLU A 159 -12.04 10.36 8.14
C GLU A 159 -12.84 10.10 9.41
N ARG A 160 -13.29 8.85 9.65
CA ARG A 160 -13.98 8.48 10.89
C ARG A 160 -13.08 8.59 12.11
N LYS A 161 -11.79 8.25 12.00
CA LYS A 161 -10.80 8.42 13.08
C LYS A 161 -10.56 9.90 13.38
N LEU A 162 -10.30 10.70 12.34
CA LEU A 162 -10.09 12.15 12.47
C LEU A 162 -11.30 12.85 13.11
N LYS A 163 -12.53 12.47 12.75
CA LYS A 163 -13.74 13.01 13.38
C LYS A 163 -13.80 12.69 14.88
N LYS A 164 -13.48 11.46 15.27
CA LYS A 164 -13.47 11.05 16.68
C LYS A 164 -12.38 11.77 17.46
N GLU A 165 -11.17 11.85 16.91
CA GLU A 165 -10.06 12.60 17.51
C GLU A 165 -10.41 14.08 17.68
N GLY A 166 -11.02 14.71 16.67
CA GLY A 166 -11.50 16.09 16.75
C GLY A 166 -12.58 16.30 17.82
N THR A 167 -13.51 15.35 18.01
CA THR A 167 -14.47 15.40 19.12
C THR A 167 -13.77 15.30 20.48
N LEU A 168 -12.81 14.40 20.63
CA LEU A 168 -12.05 14.24 21.88
C LEU A 168 -11.22 15.49 22.20
N ASP A 169 -10.59 16.09 21.20
CA ASP A 169 -9.82 17.32 21.35
C ASP A 169 -10.69 18.49 21.80
N MET A 170 -11.88 18.65 21.19
CA MET A 170 -12.85 19.67 21.62
C MET A 170 -13.32 19.46 23.07
N LEU A 171 -13.56 18.22 23.48
CA LEU A 171 -13.91 17.89 24.87
C LEU A 171 -12.74 18.20 25.83
N CYS A 172 -11.51 17.91 25.42
CA CYS A 172 -10.31 18.21 26.20
C CYS A 172 -10.12 19.73 26.39
N VAL A 173 -10.22 20.51 25.31
CA VAL A 173 -10.11 21.98 25.33
C VAL A 173 -11.21 22.59 26.19
N SER A 174 -12.46 22.16 26.02
CA SER A 174 -13.57 22.68 26.82
C SER A 174 -13.42 22.39 28.31
N PHE A 175 -12.94 21.18 28.67
CA PHE A 175 -12.62 20.84 30.06
C PHE A 175 -11.51 21.73 30.63
N GLY A 176 -10.42 21.94 29.88
CA GLY A 176 -9.34 22.84 30.30
C GLY A 176 -9.83 24.28 30.54
N VAL A 177 -10.68 24.80 29.67
CA VAL A 177 -11.28 26.13 29.80
C VAL A 177 -12.18 26.22 31.04
N MET A 178 -13.03 25.22 31.29
CA MET A 178 -13.88 25.18 32.49
C MET A 178 -13.07 25.16 33.79
N VAL A 179 -11.98 24.38 33.84
CA VAL A 179 -11.05 24.35 34.98
C VAL A 179 -10.39 25.71 35.18
N PHE A 180 -9.92 26.35 34.10
CA PHE A 180 -9.31 27.67 34.17
C PHE A 180 -10.27 28.74 34.72
N PHE A 181 -11.51 28.79 34.22
CA PHE A 181 -12.53 29.73 34.71
C PHE A 181 -12.91 29.48 36.17
N SER A 182 -13.09 28.23 36.58
CA SER A 182 -13.42 27.89 37.96
C SER A 182 -12.31 28.26 38.94
N LEU A 183 -11.04 28.02 38.59
CA LEU A 183 -9.88 28.48 39.38
C LEU A 183 -9.81 30.01 39.45
N GLY A 184 -10.04 30.71 38.33
CA GLY A 184 -10.06 32.16 38.30
C GLY A 184 -11.16 32.77 39.18
N LEU A 185 -12.38 32.21 39.12
CA LEU A 185 -13.48 32.63 39.99
C LEU A 185 -13.19 32.34 41.47
N PHE A 186 -12.61 31.17 41.79
CA PHE A 186 -12.22 30.83 43.16
C PHE A 186 -11.19 31.80 43.73
N LEU A 187 -10.19 32.21 42.94
CA LEU A 187 -9.19 33.19 43.35
C LEU A 187 -9.76 34.61 43.49
N TRP A 188 -10.76 34.97 42.68
CA TRP A 188 -11.38 36.29 42.75
C TRP A 188 -12.38 36.44 43.90
N LEU A 189 -13.06 35.35 44.27
CA LEU A 189 -14.03 35.30 45.37
C LEU A 189 -13.41 35.09 46.75
N ARG A 190 -12.08 34.92 46.84
CA ARG A 190 -11.31 34.71 48.07
C ARG A 190 -10.54 35.97 48.45
#